data_AF-A0A820QMP7-F1
#
_entry.id   AF-A0A820QMP7-F1
#
_cell.length_a   1.000
_cell.length_b   1.000
_cell.length_c   1.000
_cell.angle_alpha   90.00
_cell.angle_beta   90.00
_cell.angle_gamma   90.00
#
_symmetry.space_group_name_H-M   'P 1'
#
loop_
_entity.id
_entity.type
_entity.pdbx_description
1 polymer ?
#
loop_
_entity_poly.entity_id
_entity_poly.type
_entity_poly.pdbx_seq_one_letter_code
_entity_poly.pdbx_strand_id
1 'polypeptide(L)'
;YKTARSLLEKLVQLETKIDDEESARIKESAILSLGKLFKEIKDAKALAALIKTTRPFLGLVSKAKAAKLVRTLVDLFLDMEAGTGDEVSLCQENIEWAKSENRTFLRQELE
;
A
#
# COMPACT_ATOMS: atom_id res chain seq x y z
N TYR A 1 12.20 -9.13 11.92
CA TYR A 1 12.69 -8.14 10.94
C TYR A 1 13.05 -8.73 9.56
N LYS A 2 13.89 -9.78 9.42
CA LYS A 2 14.24 -10.36 8.10
C LYS A 2 13.06 -10.91 7.29
N THR A 3 12.03 -11.43 7.96
CA THR A 3 10.90 -12.12 7.30
C THR A 3 9.98 -11.16 6.53
N ALA A 4 9.69 -9.98 7.08
CA ALA A 4 8.81 -8.98 6.46
C ALA A 4 9.41 -8.41 5.17
N ARG A 5 10.69 -8.05 5.23
CA ARG A 5 11.44 -7.54 4.09
C ARG A 5 11.60 -8.60 2.99
N SER A 6 11.90 -9.84 3.39
CA SER A 6 11.98 -10.97 2.45
C SER A 6 10.63 -11.30 1.80
N LEU A 7 9.52 -11.17 2.52
CA LEU A 7 8.17 -11.29 1.96
C LEU A 7 7.88 -10.18 0.95
N LEU A 8 8.25 -8.93 1.25
CA LEU A 8 8.09 -7.79 0.35
C LEU A 8 8.93 -7.96 -0.93
N GLU A 9 10.17 -8.43 -0.81
CA GLU A 9 11.02 -8.75 -1.95
C GLU A 9 10.45 -9.90 -2.80
N LYS A 10 9.92 -10.96 -2.18
CA LYS A 10 9.24 -12.05 -2.90
C LYS A 10 7.99 -11.55 -3.64
N LEU A 11 7.25 -10.63 -3.03
CA LEU A 11 6.02 -10.04 -3.59
C LEU A 11 6.34 -9.13 -4.78
N VAL A 12 7.42 -8.35 -4.69
CA VAL A 12 8.01 -7.56 -5.79
C VAL A 12 8.53 -8.46 -6.93
N GLN A 13 9.16 -9.58 -6.61
CA GLN A 13 9.62 -10.51 -7.66
C GLN A 13 8.46 -11.23 -8.36
N LEU A 14 7.34 -11.45 -7.65
CA LEU A 14 6.12 -12.02 -8.24
C LEU A 14 5.44 -11.06 -9.25
N GLU A 15 5.76 -9.77 -9.23
CA GLU A 15 5.18 -8.75 -10.13
C GLU A 15 5.44 -9.00 -11.62
N THR A 16 6.41 -9.86 -11.93
CA THR A 16 6.75 -10.21 -13.31
C THR A 16 5.85 -11.30 -13.92
N LYS A 17 4.98 -11.95 -13.12
CA LYS A 17 4.04 -12.99 -13.58
C LYS A 17 2.63 -12.73 -13.04
N ILE A 18 1.97 -11.68 -13.51
CA ILE A 18 0.53 -11.48 -13.23
C ILE A 18 -0.24 -11.87 -14.49
N ASP A 19 -0.50 -13.15 -14.66
CA ASP A 19 -1.32 -13.68 -15.77
C ASP A 19 -2.78 -13.93 -15.33
N ASP A 20 -3.06 -13.97 -14.01
CA ASP A 20 -4.32 -14.52 -13.49
C ASP A 20 -4.96 -13.71 -12.34
N GLU A 21 -6.30 -13.69 -12.28
CA GLU A 21 -7.10 -13.00 -11.26
C GLU A 21 -6.79 -13.50 -9.85
N GLU A 22 -6.37 -14.76 -9.74
CA GLU A 22 -5.92 -15.39 -8.50
C GLU A 22 -4.62 -14.74 -7.97
N SER A 23 -3.68 -14.41 -8.86
CA SER A 23 -2.43 -13.74 -8.49
C SER A 23 -2.70 -12.35 -7.93
N ALA A 24 -3.67 -11.62 -8.48
CA ALA A 24 -4.08 -10.32 -7.95
C ALA A 24 -4.67 -10.45 -6.53
N ARG A 25 -5.47 -11.48 -6.25
CA ARG A 25 -6.02 -11.71 -4.89
C ARG A 25 -4.92 -12.08 -3.88
N ILE A 26 -4.01 -12.97 -4.26
CA ILE A 26 -2.87 -13.35 -3.39
C ILE A 26 -2.04 -12.11 -3.08
N LYS A 27 -1.78 -11.27 -4.08
CA LYS A 27 -1.00 -10.04 -3.92
C LYS A 27 -1.70 -9.03 -3.01
N GLU A 28 -2.99 -8.79 -3.20
CA GLU A 28 -3.80 -7.94 -2.33
C GLU A 28 -3.73 -8.40 -0.86
N SER A 29 -3.93 -9.70 -0.63
CA SER A 29 -3.89 -10.28 0.71
C SER A 29 -2.49 -10.22 1.34
N ALA A 30 -1.43 -10.40 0.54
CA ALA A 30 -0.06 -10.32 1.00
C ALA A 30 0.35 -8.88 1.37
N ILE A 31 -0.10 -7.89 0.58
CA ILE A 31 0.10 -6.47 0.89
C ILE A 31 -0.59 -6.10 2.21
N LEU A 32 -1.83 -6.55 2.41
CA LEU A 32 -2.56 -6.32 3.67
C LEU A 32 -1.86 -6.95 4.87
N SER A 33 -1.42 -8.21 4.74
CA SER A 33 -0.68 -8.90 5.80
C SER A 33 0.64 -8.20 6.13
N LEU A 34 1.38 -7.75 5.11
CA LEU A 34 2.59 -6.94 5.32
C LEU A 34 2.27 -5.62 6.00
N GLY A 35 1.20 -4.94 5.60
CA GLY A 35 0.78 -3.68 6.20
C GLY A 35 0.49 -3.83 7.70
N LYS A 36 -0.26 -4.87 8.08
CA LYS A 36 -0.52 -5.22 9.48
C LYS A 36 0.76 -5.54 10.25
N LEU A 37 1.66 -6.31 9.64
CA LEU A 37 2.92 -6.69 10.29
C LEU A 37 3.84 -5.48 10.49
N PHE A 38 3.90 -4.54 9.54
CA PHE A 38 4.64 -3.29 9.69
C PHE A 38 4.03 -2.40 10.80
N LYS A 39 2.70 -2.38 10.92
CA LYS A 39 2.00 -1.75 12.04
C LYS A 39 2.37 -2.39 13.38
N GLU A 40 2.37 -3.71 13.49
CA GLU A 40 2.75 -4.40 14.74
C GLU A 40 4.18 -4.08 15.18
N ILE A 41 5.13 -3.98 14.23
CA ILE A 41 6.51 -3.62 14.55
C ILE A 41 6.74 -2.09 14.63
N LYS A 42 5.67 -1.29 14.50
CA LYS A 42 5.70 0.18 14.45
C LYS A 42 6.69 0.77 13.44
N ASP A 43 6.85 0.14 12.28
CA ASP A 43 7.78 0.57 11.24
C ASP A 43 7.06 1.37 10.16
N ALA A 44 6.87 2.66 10.44
CA ALA A 44 6.23 3.62 9.53
C ALA A 44 6.98 3.74 8.19
N LYS A 45 8.32 3.69 8.19
CA LYS A 45 9.12 3.78 6.96
C LYS A 45 8.89 2.59 6.04
N ALA A 46 8.84 1.38 6.61
CA ALA A 46 8.58 0.19 5.81
C ALA A 46 7.15 0.16 5.27
N LEU A 47 6.16 0.61 6.07
CA LEU A 47 4.77 0.72 5.63
C LEU A 47 4.61 1.76 4.50
N ALA A 48 5.28 2.91 4.62
CA ALA A 48 5.34 3.93 3.57
C ALA A 48 5.96 3.38 2.27
N ALA A 49 7.07 2.65 2.38
CA ALA A 49 7.71 2.01 1.24
C ALA A 49 6.79 0.97 0.58
N LEU A 50 6.04 0.20 1.37
CA LEU A 50 5.07 -0.78 0.89
C LEU A 50 3.96 -0.11 0.06
N ILE A 51 3.43 1.03 0.50
CA ILE A 51 2.41 1.76 -0.26
C ILE A 51 2.97 2.20 -1.62
N LYS A 52 4.22 2.69 -1.66
CA LYS A 52 4.90 3.09 -2.90
C LYS A 52 5.13 1.92 -3.85
N THR A 53 5.60 0.77 -3.36
CA THR A 53 5.78 -0.43 -4.19
C THR A 53 4.45 -1.02 -4.65
N THR A 54 3.36 -0.74 -3.94
CA THR A 54 2.01 -1.18 -4.31
C THR A 54 1.39 -0.30 -5.42
N ARG A 55 1.84 0.94 -5.64
CA ARG A 55 1.35 1.85 -6.71
C ARG A 55 1.26 1.21 -8.11
N PRO A 56 2.29 0.56 -8.67
CA PRO A 56 2.18 -0.10 -9.98
C PRO A 56 1.14 -1.22 -10.00
N PHE A 57 0.99 -1.98 -8.91
CA PHE A 57 -0.06 -2.99 -8.79
C PHE A 57 -1.47 -2.38 -8.77
N LEU A 58 -1.63 -1.24 -8.12
CA LEU A 58 -2.91 -0.55 -8.06
C LEU A 58 -3.38 -0.11 -9.45
N GLY A 59 -2.47 0.17 -10.39
CA GLY A 59 -2.79 0.46 -11.79
C GLY A 59 -3.26 -0.77 -12.60
N LEU A 60 -2.97 -1.99 -12.12
CA LEU A 60 -3.36 -3.25 -12.77
C LEU A 60 -4.71 -3.78 -12.28
N VAL A 61 -5.21 -3.32 -11.12
CA VAL A 61 -6.50 -3.74 -10.55
C VAL A 61 -7.59 -2.70 -10.77
N SER A 62 -8.85 -3.07 -10.52
CA SER A 62 -9.97 -2.14 -10.64
C SER A 62 -9.88 -0.99 -9.63
N LYS A 63 -10.40 0.18 -10.02
CA LYS A 63 -10.39 1.41 -9.20
C LYS A 63 -10.94 1.20 -7.79
N ALA A 64 -12.00 0.40 -7.65
CA ALA A 64 -12.62 0.09 -6.36
C ALA A 64 -11.70 -0.74 -5.44
N LYS A 65 -11.06 -1.78 -5.97
CA LYS A 65 -10.10 -2.61 -5.20
C LYS A 65 -8.90 -1.78 -4.78
N ALA A 66 -8.37 -1.00 -5.72
CA ALA A 66 -7.23 -0.15 -5.44
C ALA A 66 -7.52 0.88 -4.34
N ALA A 67 -8.68 1.55 -4.42
CA ALA A 67 -9.07 2.51 -3.40
C ALA A 67 -9.20 1.87 -2.02
N LYS A 68 -9.85 0.70 -1.93
CA LYS A 68 -10.01 -0.06 -0.69
C LYS A 68 -8.67 -0.48 -0.08
N LEU A 69 -7.73 -0.92 -0.92
CA LEU A 69 -6.40 -1.35 -0.48
C LEU A 69 -5.58 -0.18 0.06
N VAL A 70 -5.50 0.93 -0.70
CA VAL A 70 -4.81 2.14 -0.25
C VAL A 70 -5.41 2.68 1.03
N ARG A 71 -6.74 2.77 1.13
CA ARG A 71 -7.42 3.22 2.33
C ARG A 71 -7.04 2.37 3.53
N THR A 72 -7.04 1.05 3.39
CA THR A 72 -6.68 0.15 4.51
C THR A 72 -5.21 0.32 4.91
N LEU A 73 -4.30 0.52 3.96
CA LEU A 73 -2.88 0.75 4.27
C LEU A 73 -2.65 2.10 4.96
N VAL A 74 -3.34 3.15 4.52
CA VAL A 74 -3.28 4.48 5.15
C VAL A 74 -3.89 4.44 6.54
N ASP A 75 -5.02 3.78 6.73
CA ASP A 75 -5.67 3.59 8.03
C ASP A 75 -4.75 2.85 9.03
N LEU A 76 -4.11 1.77 8.58
CA LEU A 76 -3.09 1.04 9.36
C LEU A 76 -1.88 1.92 9.72
N PHE A 77 -1.53 2.86 8.85
CA PHE A 77 -0.42 3.78 9.05
C PHE A 77 -0.79 4.87 10.06
N LEU A 78 -1.98 5.47 9.95
CA LEU A 78 -2.49 6.48 10.88
C LEU A 78 -2.73 5.90 12.29
N ASP A 79 -3.24 4.67 12.38
CA ASP A 79 -3.45 3.98 13.67
C ASP A 79 -2.14 3.64 14.40
N MET A 80 -1.01 3.67 13.70
CA MET A 80 0.30 3.41 14.30
C MET A 80 0.74 4.52 15.27
N GLU A 81 0.05 5.67 15.27
CA GLU A 81 0.37 6.89 16.05
C GLU A 81 1.89 7.13 16.06
N ALA A 82 2.51 7.01 14.87
CA ALA A 82 3.95 6.82 14.75
C ALA A 82 4.71 8.07 15.22
N GLY A 83 4.08 9.24 15.26
CA GLY A 83 4.65 10.46 15.83
C GLY A 83 5.95 10.91 15.14
N THR A 84 6.25 10.36 13.95
CA THR A 84 7.50 10.63 13.22
C THR A 84 7.39 11.84 12.29
N GLY A 85 6.20 12.41 12.09
CA GLY A 85 5.98 13.53 11.15
C GLY A 85 6.00 13.14 9.66
N ASP A 86 6.37 11.89 9.34
CA ASP A 86 6.31 11.33 7.97
C ASP A 86 4.88 11.14 7.45
N GLU A 87 3.88 11.19 8.34
CA GLU A 87 2.47 10.91 8.03
C GLU A 87 1.89 11.92 7.03
N VAL A 88 2.19 13.20 7.24
CA VAL A 88 1.74 14.28 6.36
C VAL A 88 2.36 14.14 4.98
N SER A 89 3.67 13.86 4.91
CA SER A 89 4.37 13.69 3.64
C SER A 89 3.82 12.50 2.85
N LEU A 90 3.50 11.40 3.54
CA LEU A 90 2.97 10.21 2.92
C LEU A 90 1.53 10.41 2.41
N CYS A 91 0.68 11.08 3.19
CA CYS A 91 -0.67 11.44 2.76
C CYS A 91 -0.63 12.36 1.54
N GLN A 92 0.20 13.41 1.56
CA GLN A 92 0.36 14.30 0.41
C GLN A 92 0.82 13.55 -0.84
N GLU A 93 1.81 12.68 -0.72
CA GLU A 93 2.28 11.86 -1.85
C GLU A 93 1.18 10.92 -2.39
N ASN A 94 0.33 10.36 -1.53
CA ASN A 94 -0.80 9.54 -1.96
C ASN A 94 -1.90 10.36 -2.62
N ILE A 95 -2.17 11.58 -2.14
CA ILE A 95 -3.10 12.52 -2.76
C ILE A 95 -2.59 12.93 -4.15
N GLU A 96 -1.31 13.25 -4.30
CA GLU A 96 -0.71 13.59 -5.59
C GLU A 96 -0.77 12.43 -6.57
N TRP A 97 -0.46 11.21 -6.11
CA TRP A 97 -0.59 10.03 -6.95
C TRP A 97 -2.05 9.77 -7.35
N ALA A 98 -3.00 9.87 -6.43
CA ALA A 98 -4.43 9.74 -6.71
C ALA A 98 -4.90 10.80 -7.73
N LYS A 99 -4.36 12.01 -7.64
CA LYS A 99 -4.61 13.10 -8.61
C LYS A 99 -4.03 12.78 -9.98
N SER A 100 -2.80 12.26 -10.04
CA SER A 100 -2.11 11.89 -11.29
C SER A 100 -2.78 10.72 -12.01
N GLU A 101 -3.38 9.78 -11.28
CA GLU A 101 -4.10 8.64 -11.86
C GLU A 101 -5.60 8.92 -12.15
N ASN A 102 -6.05 10.17 -12.05
CA ASN A 102 -7.46 10.56 -12.24
C ASN A 102 -8.43 9.76 -11.34
N ARG A 103 -7.97 9.43 -10.12
CA ARG A 103 -8.74 8.70 -9.11
C ARG A 103 -9.43 9.69 -8.18
N THR A 104 -10.36 10.45 -8.72
CA THR A 104 -11.12 11.49 -8.00
C THR A 104 -11.75 10.97 -6.71
N PHE A 105 -12.26 9.73 -6.73
CA PHE A 105 -12.80 9.04 -5.55
C PHE A 105 -11.76 8.78 -4.46
N LEU A 106 -10.55 8.35 -4.83
CA LEU A 106 -9.49 8.07 -3.86
C LEU A 106 -8.99 9.36 -3.22
N ARG A 107 -8.90 10.44 -4.00
CA ARG A 107 -8.57 11.77 -3.48
C ARG A 107 -9.60 12.21 -2.44
N GLN A 108 -10.90 12.06 -2.72
CA GLN A 108 -11.98 12.49 -1.83
C GLN A 108 -12.00 11.73 -0.50
N GLU A 109 -11.43 10.52 -0.46
CA GLU A 109 -11.31 9.71 0.76
C GLU A 109 -10.04 10.02 1.56
N LEU A 110 -9.07 10.74 0.97
CA LEU A 110 -7.79 11.11 1.57
C LEU A 110 -7.69 12.61 1.92
N GLU A 111 -8.63 13.43 1.45
CA GLU A 111 -8.78 14.88 1.72
C GLU A 111 -9.58 15.11 3.00
#